data_AF-A0A7S4NE84-F1
#
_entry.id   AF-A0A7S4NE84-F1
#
_cell.length_a   1.000
_cell.length_b   1.000
_cell.length_c   1.000
_cell.angle_alpha   90.00
_cell.angle_beta   90.00
_cell.angle_gamma   90.00
#
_symmetry.space_group_name_H-M   'P 1'
#
loop_
_entity.id
_entity.type
_entity.pdbx_description
1 polymer ?
#
loop_
_entity_poly.entity_id
_entity_poly.type
_entity_poly.pdbx_seq_one_letter_code
_entity_poly.pdbx_strand_id
1 'polypeptide(L)'
;MAQVCYHNLQFVADYGKLGHGEVVGMTIPESSIGDFAKEYFSYFAPNGERVDPGDRGGEYRSLIGLPGGTSHPEYSKVEEAASAKGMRLEPGKGNDPDTFGKKLVYVYDTAKYPFYQGEVYHQFHNDFQSPPYGKAYNKLADMAFDDGRLGVTGCPDRVPGRSAIGGLNGKTFAIAALGMFAVVGGFLMLAWMVMMRFRSTRSGSRRDYRSVVDEAPEPIK
;
A
#
# COMPACT_ATOMS: atom_id res chain seq x y z
N MET A 1 -10.06 -3.27 14.48
CA MET A 1 -9.32 -2.36 13.56
C MET A 1 -10.33 -1.52 12.80
N ALA A 2 -9.96 -0.33 12.32
CA ALA A 2 -10.87 0.42 11.43
C ALA A 2 -11.00 -0.35 10.11
N GLN A 3 -12.23 -0.56 9.65
CA GLN A 3 -12.50 -1.17 8.35
C GLN A 3 -12.14 -0.18 7.25
N VAL A 4 -11.41 -0.64 6.23
CA VAL A 4 -10.92 0.15 5.10
C VAL A 4 -11.05 -0.75 3.89
N CYS A 5 -11.83 -0.33 2.91
CA CYS A 5 -12.16 -1.16 1.76
C CYS A 5 -11.77 -0.46 0.47
N TYR A 6 -11.36 -1.25 -0.52
CA TYR A 6 -11.21 -0.79 -1.88
C TYR A 6 -12.54 -0.28 -2.43
N HIS A 7 -12.49 0.48 -3.53
CA HIS A 7 -13.67 0.98 -4.22
C HIS A 7 -14.71 -0.13 -4.42
N ASN A 8 -15.87 0.06 -3.81
CA ASN A 8 -16.96 -0.92 -3.84
C ASN A 8 -18.30 -0.22 -4.08
N LEU A 9 -19.20 -0.91 -4.76
CA LEU A 9 -20.52 -0.38 -5.16
C LEU A 9 -21.44 -0.11 -3.95
N GLN A 10 -21.12 -0.71 -2.80
CA GLN A 10 -21.83 -0.55 -1.54
C GLN A 10 -21.35 0.68 -0.75
N PHE A 11 -20.32 1.39 -1.23
CA PHE A 11 -19.69 2.54 -0.58
C PHE A 11 -19.27 2.30 0.87
N VAL A 12 -18.99 1.05 1.21
CA VAL A 12 -18.55 0.66 2.55
C VAL A 12 -17.10 1.08 2.72
N ALA A 13 -16.84 1.96 3.68
CA ALA A 13 -15.49 2.30 4.16
C ALA A 13 -14.44 2.54 3.05
N ASP A 14 -14.83 3.23 1.98
CA ASP A 14 -13.97 3.51 0.81
C ASP A 14 -12.66 4.19 1.22
N TYR A 15 -11.53 3.55 0.88
CA TYR A 15 -10.22 3.96 1.34
C TYR A 15 -9.83 5.37 0.88
N GLY A 16 -10.11 5.73 -0.38
CA GLY A 16 -9.84 7.05 -0.92
C GLY A 16 -10.60 8.14 -0.18
N LYS A 17 -11.90 7.92 0.11
CA LYS A 17 -12.71 8.84 0.93
C LYS A 17 -12.22 8.94 2.38
N LEU A 18 -11.64 7.87 2.92
CA LEU A 18 -11.00 7.87 4.23
C LEU A 18 -9.60 8.49 4.21
N GLY A 19 -9.13 8.93 3.05
CA GLY A 19 -7.84 9.59 2.84
C GLY A 19 -6.66 8.64 2.71
N HIS A 20 -6.90 7.33 2.60
CA HIS A 20 -5.88 6.31 2.44
C HIS A 20 -5.15 6.45 1.11
N GLY A 21 -4.00 5.80 0.99
CA GLY A 21 -3.22 5.70 -0.24
C GLY A 21 -2.86 4.24 -0.47
N GLU A 22 -2.80 3.84 -1.73
CA GLU A 22 -2.35 2.50 -2.13
C GLU A 22 -0.84 2.37 -1.93
N VAL A 23 -0.42 1.29 -1.27
CA VAL A 23 0.95 1.03 -0.87
C VAL A 23 1.26 -0.45 -0.92
N VAL A 24 2.55 -0.78 -0.90
CA VAL A 24 3.02 -2.15 -0.67
C VAL A 24 3.66 -2.27 0.68
N GLY A 25 3.24 -3.28 1.45
CA GLY A 25 3.87 -3.62 2.73
C GLY A 25 4.94 -4.68 2.52
N MET A 26 6.11 -4.42 3.08
CA MET A 26 7.24 -5.33 3.00
C MET A 26 8.08 -5.24 4.26
N THR A 27 8.74 -6.35 4.58
CA THR A 27 9.82 -6.37 5.57
C THR A 27 11.13 -6.34 4.80
N ILE A 28 11.90 -5.27 4.99
CA ILE A 28 13.21 -5.07 4.37
C ILE A 28 14.25 -4.88 5.46
N PRO A 29 15.46 -5.45 5.32
CA PRO A 29 16.57 -5.11 6.21
C PRO A 29 16.85 -3.61 6.15
N GLU A 30 17.11 -2.99 7.30
CA GLU A 30 17.39 -1.56 7.39
C GLU A 30 18.53 -1.13 6.45
N SER A 31 19.60 -1.94 6.39
CA SER A 31 20.74 -1.73 5.51
C SER A 31 20.39 -1.67 4.02
N SER A 32 19.25 -2.24 3.62
CA SER A 32 18.78 -2.33 2.23
C SER A 32 17.81 -1.20 1.84
N ILE A 33 17.45 -0.30 2.77
CA ILE A 33 16.50 0.79 2.49
C ILE A 33 16.99 1.70 1.35
N GLY A 34 18.29 1.99 1.31
CA GLY A 34 18.87 2.82 0.24
C GLY A 34 18.76 2.19 -1.15
N ASP A 35 18.98 0.88 -1.26
CA ASP A 35 18.87 0.17 -2.54
C ASP A 35 17.41 0.01 -2.95
N PHE A 36 16.51 -0.26 -2.00
CA PHE A 36 15.09 -0.23 -2.23
C PHE A 36 14.60 1.14 -2.72
N ALA A 37 15.10 2.23 -2.12
CA ALA A 37 14.73 3.59 -2.54
C ALA A 37 15.14 3.87 -3.99
N LYS A 38 16.36 3.47 -4.40
CA LYS A 38 16.79 3.58 -5.80
C LYS A 38 15.86 2.84 -6.75
N GLU A 39 15.47 1.62 -6.39
CA GLU A 39 14.54 0.81 -7.17
C GLU A 39 13.15 1.45 -7.24
N TYR A 40 12.60 1.89 -6.12
CA TYR A 40 11.33 2.63 -6.06
C TYR A 40 11.33 3.86 -6.98
N PHE A 41 12.37 4.67 -6.91
CA PHE A 41 12.53 5.86 -7.73
C PHE A 41 12.82 5.54 -9.21
N SER A 42 13.22 4.31 -9.53
CA SER A 42 13.45 3.86 -10.92
C SER A 42 12.15 3.72 -11.71
N TYR A 43 11.03 3.41 -11.04
CA TYR A 43 9.72 3.22 -11.67
C TYR A 43 9.03 4.51 -12.12
N PHE A 44 9.49 5.67 -11.64
CA PHE A 44 8.96 6.95 -12.12
C PHE A 44 9.44 7.19 -13.54
N ALA A 45 8.50 7.63 -14.40
CA ALA A 45 8.81 8.08 -15.74
C ALA A 45 9.82 9.26 -15.68
N PRO A 46 10.54 9.58 -16.79
CA PRO A 46 11.54 10.65 -16.78
C PRO A 46 11.01 12.04 -16.37
N ASN A 47 9.71 12.27 -16.50
CA ASN A 47 9.04 13.47 -16.02
C ASN A 47 8.74 13.46 -14.50
N GLY A 48 9.17 12.43 -13.77
CA GLY A 48 8.94 12.24 -12.34
C GLY A 48 7.52 11.80 -11.98
N GLU A 49 6.76 11.29 -12.94
CA GLU A 49 5.36 10.89 -12.76
C GLU A 49 5.19 9.38 -12.74
N ARG A 50 4.06 8.94 -12.17
CA ARG A 50 3.60 7.55 -12.25
C ARG A 50 3.32 7.15 -13.69
N VAL A 51 3.48 5.86 -13.98
CA VAL A 51 3.35 5.29 -15.34
C VAL A 51 1.90 5.32 -15.82
N ASP A 52 0.93 5.13 -14.93
CA ASP A 52 -0.51 5.24 -15.24
C ASP A 52 -1.03 6.68 -14.99
N PRO A 53 -1.35 7.46 -16.04
CA PRO A 53 -1.93 8.79 -15.87
C PRO A 53 -3.44 8.78 -15.56
N GLY A 54 -4.09 7.61 -15.64
CA GLY A 54 -5.51 7.38 -15.34
C GLY A 54 -5.79 7.34 -13.85
N ASP A 55 -4.87 6.80 -13.07
CA ASP A 55 -4.86 6.89 -11.61
C ASP A 55 -4.77 8.36 -11.22
N ARG A 56 -5.81 8.91 -10.58
CA ARG A 56 -5.91 10.31 -10.16
C ARG A 56 -6.70 10.43 -8.88
N GLY A 57 -6.15 11.19 -7.94
CA GLY A 57 -6.72 11.30 -6.60
C GLY A 57 -5.67 11.19 -5.52
N GLY A 58 -6.04 11.57 -4.29
CA GLY A 58 -5.15 11.45 -3.15
C GLY A 58 -4.72 10.01 -2.93
N GLU A 59 -5.62 9.06 -3.17
CA GLU A 59 -5.43 7.61 -3.09
C GLU A 59 -4.25 7.06 -3.90
N TYR A 60 -3.85 7.74 -4.98
CA TYR A 60 -2.74 7.34 -5.86
C TYR A 60 -1.47 8.18 -5.67
N ARG A 61 -1.41 9.01 -4.62
CA ARG A 61 -0.24 9.84 -4.34
C ARG A 61 1.01 9.00 -4.13
N SER A 62 2.12 9.48 -4.66
CA SER A 62 3.43 8.91 -4.43
C SER A 62 3.82 9.06 -2.97
N LEU A 63 4.09 7.94 -2.30
CA LEU A 63 4.48 7.94 -0.91
C LEU A 63 5.41 6.78 -0.55
N ILE A 64 6.19 6.97 0.51
CA ILE A 64 7.00 5.95 1.17
C ILE A 64 6.73 5.99 2.68
N GLY A 65 6.60 4.82 3.31
CA GLY A 65 6.47 4.72 4.76
C GLY A 65 7.76 4.20 5.39
N LEU A 66 8.26 4.91 6.41
CA LEU A 66 9.39 4.48 7.24
C LEU A 66 9.01 4.54 8.72
N PRO A 67 9.49 3.63 9.57
CA PRO A 67 9.39 3.81 11.02
C PRO A 67 9.99 5.16 11.47
N GLY A 68 9.21 6.04 12.08
CA GLY A 68 9.68 7.38 12.46
C GLY A 68 9.75 8.39 11.29
N GLY A 69 9.30 8.01 10.09
CA GLY A 69 9.18 8.88 8.92
C GLY A 69 10.53 9.49 8.51
N THR A 70 10.60 10.82 8.42
CA THR A 70 11.84 11.54 8.06
C THR A 70 12.91 11.51 9.17
N SER A 71 12.59 10.98 10.35
CA SER A 71 13.57 10.79 11.44
C SER A 71 14.21 9.41 11.40
N HIS A 72 13.85 8.56 10.43
CA HIS A 72 14.43 7.24 10.27
C HIS A 72 15.95 7.34 10.00
N PRO A 73 16.81 6.48 10.58
CA PRO A 73 18.27 6.55 10.40
C PRO A 73 18.71 6.54 8.93
N GLU A 74 18.02 5.73 8.11
CA GLU A 74 18.28 5.59 6.68
C GLU A 74 17.56 6.61 5.78
N TYR A 75 16.90 7.63 6.35
CA TYR A 75 16.15 8.62 5.57
C TYR A 75 17.02 9.38 4.55
N SER A 76 18.28 9.68 4.89
CA SER A 76 19.20 10.37 3.97
C SER A 76 19.43 9.59 2.67
N LYS A 77 19.45 8.26 2.71
CA LYS A 77 19.58 7.43 1.51
C LYS A 77 18.35 7.53 0.60
N VAL A 78 17.17 7.76 1.18
CA VAL A 78 15.93 8.01 0.42
C VAL A 78 15.98 9.40 -0.22
N GLU A 79 16.48 10.40 0.49
CA GLU A 79 16.69 11.76 -0.05
C GLU A 79 17.67 11.77 -1.22
N GLU A 80 18.77 11.03 -1.12
CA GLU A 80 19.73 10.87 -2.21
C GLU A 80 19.09 10.26 -3.46
N ALA A 81 18.32 9.18 -3.29
CA ALA A 81 17.64 8.50 -4.40
C ALA A 81 16.56 9.39 -5.06
N ALA A 82 15.78 10.13 -4.25
CA ALA A 82 14.78 11.08 -4.75
C ALA A 82 15.45 12.22 -5.54
N SER A 83 16.52 12.78 -4.98
CA SER A 83 17.27 13.90 -5.58
C SER A 83 17.89 13.50 -6.92
N ALA A 84 18.39 12.25 -7.04
CA ALA A 84 18.90 11.71 -8.29
C ALA A 84 17.86 11.66 -9.43
N LYS A 85 16.56 11.65 -9.09
CA LYS A 85 15.44 11.74 -10.04
C LYS A 85 14.81 13.14 -10.13
N GLY A 86 15.38 14.13 -9.44
CA GLY A 86 14.81 15.47 -9.37
C GLY A 86 13.44 15.51 -8.67
N MET A 87 13.19 14.58 -7.75
CA MET A 87 11.98 14.52 -6.94
C MET A 87 12.22 15.14 -5.56
N ARG A 88 11.17 15.72 -5.00
CA ARG A 88 11.18 16.29 -3.64
C ARG A 88 10.51 15.33 -2.67
N LEU A 89 11.01 15.32 -1.43
CA LEU A 89 10.39 14.63 -0.32
C LEU A 89 9.73 15.64 0.62
N GLU A 90 8.53 15.32 1.11
CA GLU A 90 7.88 16.08 2.17
C GLU A 90 7.32 15.16 3.26
N PRO A 91 7.35 15.56 4.55
CA PRO A 91 6.71 14.78 5.60
C PRO A 91 5.19 14.68 5.39
N GLY A 92 4.68 13.46 5.39
CA GLY A 92 3.26 13.18 5.24
C GLY A 92 2.43 13.54 6.49
N LYS A 93 1.28 14.17 6.28
CA LYS A 93 0.36 14.63 7.36
C LYS A 93 -0.93 13.83 7.42
N GLY A 94 -1.15 13.06 6.39
CA GLY A 94 -2.25 12.17 6.17
C GLY A 94 -3.43 12.83 5.50
N ASN A 95 -4.13 12.04 4.66
CA ASN A 95 -5.12 12.55 3.72
C ASN A 95 -4.50 13.66 2.85
N ASP A 96 -3.22 13.51 2.51
CA ASP A 96 -2.50 14.46 1.68
C ASP A 96 -3.02 14.39 0.24
N PRO A 97 -3.00 15.50 -0.50
CA PRO A 97 -3.52 15.53 -1.86
C PRO A 97 -2.63 14.75 -2.83
N ASP A 98 -3.16 14.48 -4.02
CA ASP A 98 -2.41 13.86 -5.13
C ASP A 98 -1.07 14.57 -5.40
N THR A 99 -0.06 13.80 -5.78
CA THR A 99 1.29 14.25 -6.15
C THR A 99 1.49 14.38 -7.65
N PHE A 100 0.49 14.01 -8.46
CA PHE A 100 0.55 14.10 -9.91
C PHE A 100 0.93 15.51 -10.40
N GLY A 101 1.95 15.60 -11.25
CA GLY A 101 2.47 16.85 -11.80
C GLY A 101 3.39 17.64 -10.85
N LYS A 102 3.72 17.10 -9.67
CA LYS A 102 4.43 17.86 -8.61
C LYS A 102 5.86 17.38 -8.34
N LYS A 103 6.27 16.25 -8.93
CA LYS A 103 7.55 15.57 -8.64
C LYS A 103 7.78 15.45 -7.13
N LEU A 104 6.77 14.98 -6.41
CA LEU A 104 6.71 14.97 -4.96
C LEU A 104 6.41 13.56 -4.47
N VAL A 105 7.10 13.12 -3.42
CA VAL A 105 6.80 11.90 -2.67
C VAL A 105 6.64 12.25 -1.19
N TYR A 106 5.55 11.79 -0.58
CA TYR A 106 5.36 11.95 0.86
C TYR A 106 6.07 10.87 1.65
N VAL A 107 6.70 11.26 2.76
CA VAL A 107 7.37 10.33 3.69
C VAL A 107 6.55 10.24 4.95
N TYR A 108 5.96 9.07 5.18
CA TYR A 108 5.08 8.82 6.32
C TYR A 108 5.78 8.08 7.45
N ASP A 109 5.51 8.50 8.68
CA ASP A 109 5.83 7.73 9.87
C ASP A 109 4.82 6.59 10.06
N THR A 110 5.27 5.36 9.89
CA THR A 110 4.40 4.16 9.96
C THR A 110 3.86 3.89 11.36
N ALA A 111 4.47 4.43 12.42
CA ALA A 111 3.92 4.36 13.77
C ALA A 111 2.68 5.26 13.92
N LYS A 112 2.66 6.38 13.20
CA LYS A 112 1.54 7.33 13.19
C LYS A 112 0.48 6.99 12.15
N TYR A 113 0.90 6.45 11.00
CA TYR A 113 0.06 6.11 9.86
C TYR A 113 0.19 4.61 9.57
N PRO A 114 -0.57 3.77 10.29
CA PRO A 114 -0.42 2.34 10.19
C PRO A 114 -0.92 1.79 8.85
N PHE A 115 -0.42 0.61 8.54
CA PHE A 115 -0.76 -0.18 7.38
C PHE A 115 -2.00 -1.06 7.62
N TYR A 116 -2.86 -1.20 6.61
CA TYR A 116 -4.11 -1.95 6.64
C TYR A 116 -4.22 -2.84 5.42
N GLN A 117 -4.12 -4.16 5.62
CA GLN A 117 -4.25 -5.17 4.57
C GLN A 117 -5.46 -4.89 3.67
N GLY A 118 -5.24 -4.89 2.35
CA GLY A 118 -6.32 -4.88 1.37
C GLY A 118 -7.05 -6.22 1.31
N GLU A 119 -8.15 -6.26 0.55
CA GLU A 119 -8.92 -7.47 0.27
C GLU A 119 -8.03 -8.57 -0.33
N VAL A 120 -8.39 -9.83 -0.11
CA VAL A 120 -7.61 -10.99 -0.57
C VAL A 120 -7.48 -11.00 -2.08
N TYR A 121 -8.53 -10.58 -2.81
CA TYR A 121 -8.48 -10.53 -4.27
C TYR A 121 -7.49 -9.47 -4.84
N HIS A 122 -7.05 -8.51 -4.02
CA HIS A 122 -5.99 -7.54 -4.37
C HIS A 122 -4.59 -8.07 -4.05
N GLN A 123 -4.44 -9.27 -3.51
CA GLN A 123 -3.13 -9.83 -3.18
C GLN A 123 -2.63 -10.66 -4.36
N PHE A 124 -1.38 -10.46 -4.76
CA PHE A 124 -0.76 -11.16 -5.89
C PHE A 124 -1.57 -11.06 -7.19
N HIS A 125 -2.26 -9.94 -7.39
CA HIS A 125 -2.94 -9.64 -8.65
C HIS A 125 -1.92 -9.33 -9.74
N ASN A 126 -2.33 -9.52 -10.99
CA ASN A 126 -1.55 -9.05 -12.12
C ASN A 126 -1.71 -7.54 -12.23
N ASP A 127 -0.65 -6.86 -12.66
CA ASP A 127 -0.80 -5.51 -13.17
C ASP A 127 -1.78 -5.52 -14.37
N PHE A 128 -2.59 -4.47 -14.44
CA PHE A 128 -3.62 -4.32 -15.46
C PHE A 128 -3.04 -3.91 -16.82
N GLN A 129 -1.80 -3.41 -16.84
CA GLN A 129 -1.14 -2.90 -18.04
C GLN A 129 -0.12 -3.89 -18.65
N SER A 130 0.21 -4.99 -17.96
CA SER A 130 1.19 -5.97 -18.42
C SER A 130 0.62 -7.38 -18.56
N PRO A 131 1.30 -8.27 -19.30
CA PRO A 131 0.92 -9.67 -19.37
C PRO A 131 0.81 -10.28 -17.96
N PRO A 132 -0.13 -11.22 -17.75
CA PRO A 132 -0.26 -11.88 -16.46
C PRO A 132 1.07 -12.47 -15.98
N TYR A 133 1.38 -12.28 -14.70
CA TYR A 133 2.58 -12.80 -14.04
C TYR A 133 2.56 -14.34 -13.89
N GLY A 134 1.43 -14.95 -14.21
CA GLY A 134 1.26 -16.39 -14.32
C GLY A 134 0.61 -17.02 -13.10
N LYS A 135 0.03 -18.21 -13.31
CA LYS A 135 -0.78 -18.91 -12.30
C LYS A 135 0.00 -19.21 -11.01
N ALA A 136 1.31 -19.47 -11.10
CA ALA A 136 2.15 -19.73 -9.95
C ALA A 136 2.25 -18.50 -9.03
N TYR A 137 2.38 -17.30 -9.61
CA TYR A 137 2.38 -16.05 -8.86
C TYR A 137 1.00 -15.77 -8.25
N ASN A 138 -0.08 -15.87 -9.02
CA ASN A 138 -1.42 -15.58 -8.50
C ASN A 138 -1.84 -16.55 -7.38
N LYS A 139 -1.36 -17.81 -7.41
CA LYS A 139 -1.59 -18.81 -6.36
C LYS A 139 -0.95 -18.45 -5.01
N LEU A 140 0.01 -17.52 -4.98
CA LEU A 140 0.60 -17.06 -3.72
C LEU A 140 -0.44 -16.40 -2.80
N ALA A 141 -1.53 -15.84 -3.36
CA ALA A 141 -2.63 -15.30 -2.57
C ALA A 141 -3.32 -16.40 -1.76
N ASP A 142 -3.66 -17.51 -2.40
CA ASP A 142 -4.27 -18.67 -1.75
C ASP A 142 -3.34 -19.24 -0.67
N MET A 143 -2.05 -19.39 -1.00
CA MET A 143 -1.05 -19.90 -0.05
C MET A 143 -0.89 -18.98 1.17
N ALA A 144 -0.83 -17.66 0.96
CA ALA A 144 -0.73 -16.69 2.03
C ALA A 144 -2.02 -16.59 2.86
N PHE A 145 -3.17 -16.88 2.27
CA PHE A 145 -4.43 -16.98 3.00
C PHE A 145 -4.48 -18.26 3.84
N ASP A 146 -4.13 -19.41 3.25
CA ASP A 146 -4.16 -20.72 3.90
C ASP A 146 -3.17 -20.81 5.08
N ASP A 147 -2.00 -20.16 4.98
CA ASP A 147 -1.00 -20.11 6.05
C ASP A 147 -1.20 -18.97 7.07
N GLY A 148 -2.24 -18.16 6.89
CA GLY A 148 -2.65 -17.12 7.84
C GLY A 148 -1.90 -15.79 7.73
N ARG A 149 -1.04 -15.61 6.72
CA ARG A 149 -0.45 -14.29 6.40
C ARG A 149 -1.47 -13.29 5.88
N LEU A 150 -2.53 -13.76 5.23
CA LEU A 150 -3.69 -12.96 4.81
C LEU A 150 -4.93 -13.34 5.62
N GLY A 151 -5.68 -12.32 6.03
CA GLY A 151 -6.96 -12.49 6.69
C GLY A 151 -8.11 -11.85 5.93
N VAL A 152 -9.34 -12.20 6.29
CA VAL A 152 -10.52 -11.46 5.84
C VAL A 152 -10.52 -10.05 6.43
N THR A 153 -10.81 -9.05 5.62
CA THR A 153 -10.76 -7.63 6.03
C THR A 153 -12.10 -7.09 6.54
N GLY A 154 -13.18 -7.84 6.35
CA GLY A 154 -14.56 -7.40 6.59
C GLY A 154 -15.16 -6.61 5.43
N CYS A 155 -14.39 -6.34 4.37
CA CYS A 155 -14.84 -5.71 3.14
C CYS A 155 -15.50 -6.71 2.18
N PRO A 156 -16.25 -6.23 1.17
CA PRO A 156 -16.71 -7.08 0.08
C PRO A 156 -15.51 -7.72 -0.63
N ASP A 157 -15.33 -9.03 -0.44
CA ASP A 157 -14.14 -9.77 -0.88
C ASP A 157 -14.53 -11.03 -1.67
N ARG A 158 -13.61 -11.55 -2.48
CA ARG A 158 -13.73 -12.81 -3.21
C ARG A 158 -12.80 -13.84 -2.56
N VAL A 159 -13.21 -14.37 -1.42
CA VAL A 159 -12.43 -15.39 -0.70
C VAL A 159 -12.74 -16.78 -1.27
N PRO A 160 -11.74 -17.59 -1.66
CA PRO A 160 -11.95 -18.97 -2.09
C PRO A 160 -12.64 -19.80 -0.99
N GLY A 161 -13.73 -20.50 -1.34
CA GLY A 161 -14.42 -21.43 -0.44
C GLY A 161 -15.38 -20.78 0.58
N ARG A 162 -15.47 -19.46 0.67
CA ARG A 162 -16.51 -18.77 1.43
C ARG A 162 -17.00 -17.57 0.64
N SER A 163 -18.18 -17.70 0.02
CA SER A 163 -18.97 -16.55 -0.41
C SER A 163 -19.07 -15.60 0.78
N ALA A 164 -18.37 -14.47 0.71
CA ALA A 164 -18.55 -13.40 1.67
C ALA A 164 -20.05 -13.05 1.66
N ILE A 165 -20.63 -13.16 2.85
CA ILE A 165 -22.00 -12.85 3.27
C ILE A 165 -22.61 -11.76 2.36
N GLY A 166 -23.47 -12.17 1.45
CA GLY A 166 -24.06 -11.31 0.43
C GLY A 166 -24.93 -12.11 -0.51
N GLY A 167 -25.98 -12.72 0.03
CA GLY A 167 -26.97 -13.41 -0.80
C GLY A 167 -27.69 -12.43 -1.70
N LEU A 168 -27.40 -12.46 -3.00
CA LEU A 168 -28.37 -12.12 -4.04
C LEU A 168 -28.15 -13.07 -5.23
N ASN A 169 -29.13 -13.96 -5.39
CA ASN A 169 -29.36 -14.73 -6.60
C ASN A 169 -29.51 -13.80 -7.81
N GLY A 170 -28.83 -14.10 -8.92
CA GLY A 170 -29.26 -13.62 -10.24
C GLY A 170 -28.15 -13.18 -11.19
N LYS A 171 -27.78 -14.09 -12.10
CA LYS A 171 -27.48 -13.88 -13.53
C LYS A 171 -26.76 -12.57 -13.95
N THR A 172 -25.47 -12.73 -14.24
CA THR A 172 -24.70 -12.22 -15.40
C THR A 172 -24.96 -10.81 -15.95
N PHE A 173 -23.94 -9.95 -15.89
CA PHE A 173 -23.11 -9.47 -17.03
C PHE A 173 -22.48 -8.11 -16.64
N ALA A 174 -21.16 -8.02 -16.66
CA ALA A 174 -20.47 -6.74 -16.81
C ALA A 174 -19.24 -6.98 -17.71
N ILE A 175 -19.43 -6.61 -18.98
CA ILE A 175 -18.36 -6.38 -19.94
C ILE A 175 -17.77 -5.01 -19.60
N ALA A 176 -16.46 -4.93 -19.43
CA ALA A 176 -15.70 -3.70 -19.61
C ALA A 176 -14.36 -4.06 -20.27
N ALA A 177 -14.36 -3.97 -21.60
CA ALA A 177 -13.18 -3.68 -22.42
C ALA A 177 -12.92 -2.16 -22.31
N LEU A 178 -11.75 -1.53 -22.51
CA LEU A 178 -10.61 -1.70 -23.41
C LEU A 178 -9.48 -0.79 -22.86
N GLY A 179 -8.21 -1.15 -23.04
CA GLY A 179 -7.07 -0.23 -22.84
C GLY A 179 -5.74 -0.90 -23.22
N MET A 180 -4.93 -0.23 -24.04
CA MET A 180 -3.89 -0.79 -24.92
C MET A 180 -2.46 -0.45 -24.45
N PHE A 181 -1.51 -1.42 -24.59
CA PHE A 181 -0.03 -1.35 -24.74
C PHE A 181 0.79 -0.48 -23.74
N ALA A 182 1.98 -0.81 -23.19
CA ALA A 182 3.17 -1.59 -23.61
C ALA A 182 4.08 -1.93 -22.39
N VAL A 183 5.09 -2.81 -22.59
CA VAL A 183 5.95 -3.49 -21.59
C VAL A 183 7.34 -2.87 -21.45
N VAL A 184 7.95 -2.82 -20.23
CA VAL A 184 9.38 -3.15 -19.95
C VAL A 184 9.61 -3.48 -18.45
N GLY A 185 10.32 -4.57 -18.15
CA GLY A 185 11.31 -4.62 -17.04
C GLY A 185 10.98 -5.50 -15.83
N GLY A 186 11.51 -6.72 -15.82
CA GLY A 186 11.32 -7.69 -14.73
C GLY A 186 12.14 -7.38 -13.48
N PHE A 187 11.44 -7.26 -12.35
CA PHE A 187 11.90 -7.58 -11.01
C PHE A 187 10.74 -8.26 -10.26
N LEU A 188 11.01 -9.40 -9.62
CA LEU A 188 10.01 -10.13 -8.85
C LEU A 188 9.84 -9.45 -7.48
N MET A 189 9.07 -8.36 -7.44
CA MET A 189 8.59 -7.82 -6.17
C MET A 189 7.42 -8.68 -5.67
N LEU A 190 7.50 -9.18 -4.43
CA LEU A 190 6.32 -9.63 -3.70
C LEU A 190 5.49 -8.38 -3.37
N ALA A 191 4.70 -7.91 -4.34
CA ALA A 191 3.86 -6.72 -4.21
C ALA A 191 2.53 -7.11 -3.56
N TRP A 192 2.36 -6.67 -2.31
CA TRP A 192 1.10 -6.68 -1.58
C TRP A 192 0.40 -5.35 -1.86
N MET A 193 -0.77 -5.30 -2.49
CA MET A 193 -1.51 -4.04 -2.62
C MET A 193 -2.29 -3.77 -1.33
N VAL A 194 -1.97 -2.67 -0.64
CA VAL A 194 -2.38 -2.44 0.75
C VAL A 194 -2.58 -0.94 1.05
N MET A 195 -3.31 -0.57 2.10
CA MET A 195 -3.74 0.82 2.35
C MET A 195 -3.11 1.39 3.63
N MET A 196 -2.55 2.60 3.61
CA MET A 196 -2.12 3.31 4.85
C MET A 196 -3.22 4.21 5.41
N ARG A 197 -3.44 4.23 6.73
CA ARG A 197 -4.45 5.10 7.36
C ARG A 197 -3.93 6.46 7.71
N PHE A 198 -4.81 7.42 7.50
CA PHE A 198 -4.59 8.80 7.87
C PHE A 198 -5.67 9.25 8.82
N ARG A 199 -5.26 9.68 10.02
CA ARG A 199 -6.17 10.30 10.97
C ARG A 199 -5.88 11.79 10.98
N SER A 200 -6.79 12.58 10.41
CA SER A 200 -6.82 14.02 10.66
C SER A 200 -7.11 14.24 12.14
N THR A 201 -6.11 14.65 12.91
CA THR A 201 -6.33 15.03 14.32
C THR A 201 -6.90 16.45 14.35
N ARG A 202 -8.23 16.58 14.40
CA ARG A 202 -8.84 17.73 15.09
C ARG A 202 -8.77 17.48 16.59
N SER A 203 -8.04 18.38 17.26
CA SER A 203 -8.03 18.73 18.69
C SER A 203 -8.73 17.83 19.70
N GLY A 204 -7.99 17.45 20.75
CA GLY A 204 -8.52 17.55 22.11
C GLY A 204 -8.44 16.29 22.98
N SER A 205 -7.94 16.51 24.20
CA SER A 205 -8.05 15.71 25.42
C SER A 205 -7.01 14.60 25.66
N ARG A 206 -6.04 14.96 26.52
CA ARG A 206 -5.26 14.08 27.40
C ARG A 206 -6.10 12.93 27.95
N ARG A 207 -5.54 11.72 27.93
CA ARG A 207 -5.55 10.85 29.10
C ARG A 207 -4.29 10.00 29.14
N ASP A 208 -3.64 10.16 30.28
CA ASP A 208 -2.44 9.54 30.81
C ASP A 208 -2.62 8.03 30.93
N TYR A 209 -1.63 7.21 30.56
CA TYR A 209 -1.45 5.88 31.14
C TYR A 209 0.05 5.53 31.19
N ARG A 210 0.52 5.42 32.43
CA ARG A 210 1.86 5.03 32.85
C ARG A 210 2.19 3.58 32.44
N SER A 211 3.47 3.42 32.10
CA SER A 211 4.37 2.27 32.25
C SER A 211 3.80 0.95 32.80
N VAL A 212 4.01 -0.12 32.03
CA VAL A 212 4.36 -1.44 32.58
C VAL A 212 5.57 -1.94 31.79
N VAL A 213 6.74 -1.76 32.38
CA VAL A 213 7.91 -2.65 32.23
C VAL A 213 7.50 -4.01 32.79
N ASP A 214 7.85 -5.10 32.11
CA ASP A 214 8.59 -6.22 32.72
C ASP A 214 8.87 -7.35 31.70
N GLU A 215 10.16 -7.68 31.64
CA GLU A 215 10.78 -9.01 31.51
C GLU A 215 10.63 -9.83 30.20
N ALA A 216 11.73 -9.84 29.44
CA ALA A 216 12.06 -10.85 28.45
C ALA A 216 12.80 -12.03 29.11
N PRO A 217 12.58 -13.29 28.69
CA PRO A 217 13.53 -14.36 28.91
C PRO A 217 14.46 -14.56 27.71
N GLU A 218 15.76 -14.67 28.02
CA GLU A 218 16.93 -14.98 27.19
C GLU A 218 16.84 -16.33 26.42
N PRO A 219 17.70 -16.53 25.39
CA PRO A 219 17.55 -17.58 24.39
C PRO A 219 18.11 -18.94 24.85
N ILE A 220 17.47 -20.02 24.41
CA ILE A 220 17.98 -21.38 24.53
C ILE A 220 18.90 -21.67 23.33
N LYS A 221 20.08 -22.20 23.65
CA LYS A 221 21.19 -22.59 22.77
C LYS A 221 20.85 -23.61 21.70
#